data_AF-A0A2H0KZG4-F1
#
_entry.id   AF-A0A2H0KZG4-F1
#
_cell.length_a   1.000
_cell.length_b   1.000
_cell.length_c   1.000
_cell.angle_alpha   90.00
_cell.angle_beta   90.00
_cell.angle_gamma   90.00
#
_symmetry.space_group_name_H-M   'P 1'
#
loop_
_entity.id
_entity.type
_entity.pdbx_description
1 polymer ?
#
loop_
_entity_poly.entity_id
_entity_poly.type
_entity_poly.pdbx_seq_one_letter_code
_entity_poly.pdbx_strand_id
1 'polypeptide(L)'
;MVDVVRQWAREHNLEPYHDRRNEKHLRSLIVREGKNTGEIMVNLIYNGREKLPLEDFAGRLKKNFPQITSIYATGFQRGRGSKTKHCEQLLEGKPAIIETLTVDKTTLHFEILPEAFFQPNTKQAEVLYGEVLKAAHFEDWSNARSAAADSGATVGNSPLHVLDLFCGTGTIGMFFAQQGAQVTGIELNRHAIESAKKNATRNNIDSIEFICGDVREILPNLAPQSDLMITDPPRAGIDESALHTLLKFKIKNWIYVSCNPTTLARDLKIALQHGYSIKKIQPVDMFPQTFHVETVATLTLT
;
A
#
# COMPACT_ATOMS: atom_id res chain seq x y z
N MET A 1 1.19 16.48 -21.56
CA MET A 1 0.57 17.06 -20.34
C MET A 1 1.47 18.07 -19.65
N VAL A 2 2.69 17.68 -19.22
CA VAL A 2 3.61 18.59 -18.51
C VAL A 2 3.85 19.91 -19.24
N ASP A 3 4.04 19.88 -20.57
CA ASP A 3 4.28 21.10 -21.34
C ASP A 3 3.08 22.06 -21.35
N VAL A 4 1.85 21.52 -21.41
CA VAL A 4 0.61 22.33 -21.32
C VAL A 4 0.52 23.02 -19.97
N VAL A 5 0.82 22.31 -18.87
CA VAL A 5 0.83 22.90 -17.53
C VAL A 5 1.96 23.92 -17.38
N ARG A 6 3.14 23.65 -17.96
CA ARG A 6 4.27 24.59 -17.95
C ARG A 6 3.94 25.87 -18.72
N GLN A 7 3.26 25.76 -19.87
CA GLN A 7 2.83 26.91 -20.64
C GLN A 7 1.77 27.71 -19.88
N TRP A 8 0.76 27.05 -19.32
CA TRP A 8 -0.25 27.67 -18.46
C TRP A 8 0.38 28.46 -17.30
N ALA A 9 1.39 27.88 -16.63
CA ALA A 9 2.11 28.54 -15.56
C ALA A 9 2.83 29.81 -16.02
N ARG A 10 3.48 29.78 -17.19
CA ARG A 10 4.16 30.94 -17.77
C ARG A 10 3.20 32.06 -18.15
N GLU A 11 2.08 31.72 -18.78
CA GLU A 11 1.04 32.69 -19.19
C GLU A 11 0.44 33.43 -17.99
N HIS A 12 0.37 32.77 -16.82
CA HIS A 12 -0.13 33.36 -15.58
C HIS A 12 0.99 33.89 -14.66
N ASN A 13 2.24 33.96 -15.14
CA ASN A 13 3.41 34.39 -14.35
C ASN A 13 3.60 33.63 -13.03
N LEU A 14 3.25 32.33 -13.01
CA LEU A 14 3.38 31.47 -11.84
C LEU A 14 4.81 30.93 -11.73
N GLU A 15 5.41 31.16 -10.57
CA GLU A 15 6.79 30.75 -10.28
C GLU A 15 6.87 29.39 -9.55
N PRO A 16 7.95 28.61 -9.79
CA PRO A 16 8.23 27.42 -8.98
C PRO A 16 8.35 27.75 -7.50
N TYR A 17 7.80 26.86 -6.67
CA TYR A 17 7.87 26.94 -5.21
C TYR A 17 9.32 26.81 -4.72
N HIS A 18 9.65 27.59 -3.68
CA HIS A 18 11.00 27.64 -3.14
C HIS A 18 11.07 27.02 -1.74
N ASP A 19 11.44 25.74 -1.62
CA ASP A 19 11.36 24.96 -0.36
C ASP A 19 12.03 25.61 0.86
N ARG A 20 13.21 26.21 0.68
CA ARG A 20 13.94 26.84 1.80
C ARG A 20 13.29 28.14 2.30
N ARG A 21 12.62 28.86 1.40
CA ARG A 21 11.98 30.15 1.71
C ARG A 21 10.50 30.00 2.03
N ASN A 22 9.89 28.88 1.64
CA ASN A 22 8.47 28.60 1.78
C ASN A 22 7.61 29.68 1.07
N GLU A 23 8.01 30.01 -0.15
CA GLU A 23 7.45 31.09 -0.98
C GLU A 23 7.17 30.60 -2.40
N LYS A 24 6.47 31.43 -3.18
CA LYS A 24 6.07 31.18 -4.58
C LYS A 24 5.00 30.09 -4.70
N HIS A 25 4.75 29.60 -5.92
CA HIS A 25 3.45 29.03 -6.28
C HIS A 25 3.48 27.51 -6.44
N LEU A 26 4.19 27.00 -7.46
CA LEU A 26 3.99 25.64 -7.96
C LEU A 26 5.06 24.68 -7.45
N ARG A 27 4.68 23.61 -6.76
CA ARG A 27 5.64 22.64 -6.21
C ARG A 27 5.79 21.42 -7.10
N SER A 28 4.69 20.72 -7.37
CA SER A 28 4.72 19.47 -8.14
C SER A 28 3.46 19.31 -8.96
N LEU A 29 3.57 18.61 -10.08
CA LEU A 29 2.44 18.07 -10.82
C LEU A 29 2.48 16.55 -10.67
N ILE A 30 1.51 15.98 -9.98
CA ILE A 30 1.39 14.53 -9.81
C ILE A 30 0.41 14.02 -10.85
N VAL A 31 0.83 13.01 -11.62
CA VAL A 31 -0.03 12.30 -12.56
C VAL A 31 -0.06 10.84 -12.13
N ARG A 32 -1.26 10.32 -11.89
CA ARG A 32 -1.51 8.90 -11.61
C ARG A 32 -2.36 8.33 -12.72
N GLU A 33 -2.09 7.09 -13.08
CA GLU A 33 -2.82 6.36 -14.12
C GLU A 33 -3.05 4.94 -13.61
N GLY A 34 -4.32 4.52 -13.59
CA GLY A 34 -4.66 3.11 -13.42
C GLY A 34 -4.26 2.37 -14.70
N LYS A 35 -3.21 1.58 -14.64
CA LYS A 35 -2.66 0.87 -15.80
C LYS A 35 -3.61 -0.18 -16.36
N ASN A 36 -4.48 -0.76 -15.53
CA ASN A 36 -5.46 -1.74 -15.98
C ASN A 36 -6.83 -1.13 -16.32
N THR A 37 -7.09 0.13 -15.97
CA THR A 37 -8.38 0.80 -16.19
C THR A 37 -8.31 1.98 -17.17
N GLY A 38 -7.13 2.57 -17.36
CA GLY A 38 -6.92 3.80 -18.11
C GLY A 38 -7.39 5.06 -17.40
N GLU A 39 -7.87 4.97 -16.15
CA GLU A 39 -8.30 6.16 -15.39
C GLU A 39 -7.09 7.03 -15.01
N ILE A 40 -7.18 8.33 -15.24
CA ILE A 40 -6.07 9.27 -15.04
C ILE A 40 -6.48 10.36 -14.05
N MET A 41 -5.67 10.52 -13.00
CA MET A 41 -5.74 11.62 -12.06
C MET A 41 -4.58 12.58 -12.27
N VAL A 42 -4.88 13.87 -12.30
CA VAL A 42 -3.88 14.94 -12.28
C VAL A 42 -4.08 15.77 -11.02
N ASN A 43 -3.04 15.91 -10.20
CA ASN A 43 -3.06 16.73 -8.99
C ASN A 43 -1.94 17.79 -9.03
N LEU A 44 -2.32 19.06 -9.02
CA LEU A 44 -1.39 20.18 -8.90
C LEU A 44 -1.11 20.48 -7.42
N ILE A 45 0.13 20.25 -6.98
CA ILE A 45 0.58 20.61 -5.64
C ILE A 45 1.14 22.03 -5.66
N TYR A 46 0.56 22.92 -4.86
CA TYR A 46 0.93 24.32 -4.83
C TYR A 46 0.97 24.89 -3.41
N ASN A 47 1.65 26.02 -3.23
CA ASN A 47 1.66 26.75 -1.97
C ASN A 47 0.26 27.29 -1.68
N GLY A 48 -0.41 26.70 -0.68
CA GLY A 48 -1.80 27.03 -0.33
C GLY A 48 -2.00 28.44 0.23
N ARG A 49 -0.95 29.27 0.32
CA ARG A 49 -1.07 30.71 0.64
C ARG A 49 -1.32 31.57 -0.61
N GLU A 50 -1.00 31.04 -1.78
CA GLU A 50 -1.16 31.74 -3.05
C GLU A 50 -2.52 31.43 -3.67
N LYS A 51 -3.04 32.39 -4.45
CA LYS A 51 -4.23 32.18 -5.29
C LYS A 51 -3.79 31.82 -6.70
N LEU A 52 -4.35 30.74 -7.25
CA LEU A 52 -4.05 30.27 -8.60
C LEU A 52 -5.31 30.29 -9.48
N PRO A 53 -5.15 30.47 -10.81
CA PRO A 53 -6.25 30.38 -11.77
C PRO A 53 -6.62 28.91 -12.05
N LEU A 54 -7.16 28.23 -11.02
CA LEU A 54 -7.42 26.78 -11.02
C LEU A 54 -8.52 26.36 -12.01
N GLU A 55 -9.50 27.23 -12.27
CA GLU A 55 -10.55 26.97 -13.27
C GLU A 55 -9.95 26.89 -14.69
N ASP A 56 -9.06 27.82 -15.05
CA ASP A 56 -8.36 27.79 -16.34
C ASP A 56 -7.40 26.60 -16.44
N PHE A 57 -6.71 26.25 -15.34
CA PHE A 57 -5.90 25.04 -15.26
C PHE A 57 -6.70 23.78 -15.60
N ALA A 58 -7.83 23.57 -14.93
CA ALA A 58 -8.71 22.43 -15.18
C ALA A 58 -9.25 22.44 -16.61
N GLY A 59 -9.74 23.59 -17.08
CA GLY A 59 -10.28 23.75 -18.43
C GLY A 59 -9.27 23.42 -19.54
N ARG A 60 -8.00 23.83 -19.38
CA ARG A 60 -6.93 23.49 -20.33
C ARG A 60 -6.59 22.02 -20.31
N LEU A 61 -6.52 21.40 -19.14
CA LEU A 61 -6.28 19.96 -19.03
C LEU A 61 -7.39 19.17 -19.71
N LYS A 62 -8.66 19.47 -19.42
CA LYS A 62 -9.81 18.81 -20.04
C LYS A 62 -9.82 18.97 -21.56
N LYS A 63 -9.54 20.17 -22.06
CA LYS A 63 -9.51 20.45 -23.51
C LYS A 63 -8.41 19.68 -24.24
N ASN A 64 -7.21 19.59 -23.66
CA ASN A 64 -6.07 18.96 -24.32
C ASN A 64 -5.97 17.45 -24.06
N PHE A 65 -6.55 16.97 -22.96
CA PHE A 65 -6.47 15.58 -22.49
C PHE A 65 -7.85 15.11 -22.01
N PRO A 66 -8.82 14.88 -22.93
CA PRO A 66 -10.18 14.48 -22.57
C PRO A 66 -10.27 13.13 -21.84
N GLN A 67 -9.21 12.33 -21.85
CA GLN A 67 -9.11 11.07 -21.11
C GLN A 67 -8.87 11.23 -19.59
N ILE A 68 -8.58 12.44 -19.10
CA ILE A 68 -8.43 12.66 -17.65
C ILE A 68 -9.77 12.46 -16.96
N THR A 69 -9.80 11.61 -15.93
CA THR A 69 -11.01 11.28 -15.17
C THR A 69 -11.12 12.05 -13.86
N SER A 70 -10.02 12.58 -13.34
CA SER A 70 -9.97 13.33 -12.08
C SER A 70 -8.93 14.45 -12.12
N ILE A 71 -9.33 15.67 -11.79
CA ILE A 71 -8.44 16.84 -11.68
C ILE A 71 -8.53 17.42 -10.27
N TYR A 72 -7.40 17.45 -9.59
CA TYR A 72 -7.21 18.01 -8.28
C TYR A 72 -6.23 19.18 -8.28
N ALA A 73 -6.39 20.05 -7.29
CA ALA A 73 -5.31 20.89 -6.80
C ALA A 73 -5.21 20.74 -5.29
N THR A 74 -4.00 20.48 -4.79
CA THR A 74 -3.74 20.41 -3.36
C THR A 74 -2.87 21.58 -2.92
N GLY A 75 -3.46 22.47 -2.13
CA GLY A 75 -2.73 23.54 -1.46
C GLY A 75 -2.07 23.01 -0.20
N PHE A 76 -0.74 23.04 -0.12
CA PHE A 76 -0.02 22.71 1.11
C PHE A 76 0.47 23.99 1.81
N GLN A 77 0.42 24.00 3.14
CA GLN A 77 0.91 25.11 3.95
C GLN A 77 1.83 24.59 5.06
N ARG A 78 3.10 24.99 5.00
CA ARG A 78 4.08 24.71 6.07
C ARG A 78 4.10 25.86 7.07
N GLY A 79 3.99 25.53 8.36
CA GLY A 79 4.24 26.45 9.46
C GLY A 79 5.48 26.03 10.25
N ARG A 80 6.15 26.98 10.90
CA ARG A 80 7.25 26.64 11.82
C ARG A 80 6.68 25.92 13.04
N GLY A 81 7.18 24.73 13.34
CA GLY A 81 6.76 23.95 14.50
C GLY A 81 5.35 23.36 14.42
N SER A 82 4.66 23.45 13.29
CA SER A 82 3.32 22.88 13.09
C SER A 82 3.31 21.80 12.01
N LYS A 83 2.33 20.90 12.09
CA LYS A 83 2.08 19.93 11.03
C LYS A 83 1.71 20.66 9.74
N THR A 84 2.29 20.23 8.62
CA THR A 84 1.92 20.72 7.29
C THR A 84 0.44 20.47 7.07
N LYS A 85 -0.30 21.50 6.67
CA LYS A 85 -1.71 21.36 6.30
C LYS A 85 -1.81 21.12 4.80
N HIS A 86 -2.68 20.20 4.42
CA HIS A 86 -3.01 19.88 3.04
C HIS A 86 -4.50 20.17 2.85
N CYS A 87 -4.84 20.93 1.81
CA CYS A 87 -6.21 21.21 1.41
C CYS A 87 -6.38 20.73 -0.02
N GLU A 88 -7.00 19.56 -0.17
CA GLU A 88 -7.32 18.96 -1.45
C GLU A 88 -8.61 19.58 -1.99
N GLN A 89 -8.57 20.08 -3.22
CA GLN A 89 -9.73 20.57 -3.94
C GLN A 89 -9.93 19.73 -5.20
N LEU A 90 -11.06 19.02 -5.28
CA LEU A 90 -11.52 18.43 -6.54
C LEU A 90 -11.98 19.56 -7.44
N LEU A 91 -11.29 19.75 -8.57
CA LEU A 91 -11.64 20.77 -9.56
C LEU A 91 -12.62 20.21 -10.58
N GLU A 92 -12.42 18.97 -11.00
CA GLU A 92 -13.25 18.34 -12.02
C GLU A 92 -13.17 16.80 -11.98
N GLY A 93 -14.26 16.14 -12.34
CA GLY A 93 -14.31 14.69 -12.53
C GLY A 93 -14.58 13.91 -11.24
N LYS A 94 -13.99 12.72 -11.12
CA LYS A 94 -14.19 11.81 -9.99
C LYS A 94 -13.28 12.18 -8.81
N PRO A 95 -13.70 11.94 -7.55
CA PRO A 95 -12.87 12.20 -6.37
C PRO A 95 -11.69 11.22 -6.21
N ALA A 96 -11.68 10.13 -6.96
CA ALA A 96 -10.64 9.12 -6.95
C ALA A 96 -10.56 8.45 -8.33
N ILE A 97 -9.44 7.80 -8.61
CA ILE A 97 -9.34 6.86 -9.73
C ILE A 97 -9.45 5.43 -9.23
N ILE A 98 -9.91 4.54 -10.09
CA ILE A 98 -9.91 3.10 -9.83
C ILE A 98 -8.74 2.45 -10.55
N GLU A 99 -7.93 1.68 -9.84
CA GLU A 99 -7.02 0.69 -10.42
C GLU A 99 -7.58 -0.72 -10.17
N THR A 100 -7.26 -1.64 -11.06
CA THR A 100 -7.59 -3.06 -10.90
C THR A 100 -6.31 -3.85 -10.75
N LEU A 101 -6.27 -4.82 -9.85
CA LEU A 101 -5.19 -5.79 -9.74
C LEU A 101 -5.75 -7.20 -9.89
N THR A 102 -5.13 -8.01 -10.74
CA THR A 102 -5.48 -9.43 -10.89
C THR A 102 -4.32 -10.30 -10.42
N VAL A 103 -4.55 -11.09 -9.36
CA VAL A 103 -3.57 -12.00 -8.77
C VAL A 103 -4.22 -13.36 -8.55
N ASP A 104 -3.60 -14.41 -9.08
CA ASP A 104 -4.09 -15.80 -8.99
C ASP A 104 -5.61 -15.96 -9.26
N LYS A 105 -6.06 -15.43 -10.41
CA LYS A 105 -7.47 -15.41 -10.88
C LYS A 105 -8.42 -14.53 -10.08
N THR A 106 -8.01 -14.01 -8.92
CA THR A 106 -8.77 -13.03 -8.14
C THR A 106 -8.52 -11.65 -8.70
N THR A 107 -9.59 -10.90 -8.96
CA THR A 107 -9.51 -9.51 -9.44
C THR A 107 -10.13 -8.59 -8.40
N LEU A 108 -9.36 -7.60 -7.97
CA LEU A 108 -9.77 -6.60 -6.98
C LEU A 108 -9.67 -5.19 -7.56
N HIS A 109 -10.56 -4.31 -7.12
CA HIS A 109 -10.67 -2.92 -7.55
C HIS A 109 -10.32 -1.98 -6.40
N PHE A 110 -9.33 -1.12 -6.60
CA PHE A 110 -8.82 -0.22 -5.59
C PHE A 110 -9.10 1.23 -5.98
N GLU A 111 -9.80 1.93 -5.11
CA GLU A 111 -9.92 3.37 -5.12
C GLU A 111 -8.62 4.01 -4.65
N ILE A 112 -8.06 4.88 -5.49
CA ILE A 112 -6.81 5.59 -5.25
C ILE A 112 -7.11 7.09 -5.13
N LEU A 113 -6.91 7.60 -3.92
CA LEU A 113 -7.02 9.03 -3.58
C LEU A 113 -5.74 9.79 -3.94
N PRO A 114 -5.79 11.14 -4.09
CA PRO A 114 -4.65 11.93 -4.54
C PRO A 114 -3.37 11.74 -3.73
N GLU A 115 -3.49 11.65 -2.40
CA GLU A 115 -2.35 11.48 -1.48
C GLU A 115 -2.17 10.05 -0.96
N ALA A 116 -3.07 9.11 -1.29
CA ALA A 116 -2.95 7.72 -0.82
C ALA A 116 -1.77 7.00 -1.47
N PHE A 117 -1.05 6.18 -0.71
CA PHE A 117 -0.03 5.31 -1.27
C PHE A 117 -0.69 4.15 -2.05
N PHE A 118 -0.09 3.81 -3.19
CA PHE A 118 -0.40 2.63 -3.98
C PHE A 118 0.89 2.22 -4.71
N GLN A 119 1.05 0.94 -5.02
CA GLN A 119 2.25 0.46 -5.68
C GLN A 119 2.42 1.17 -7.04
N PRO A 120 3.60 1.76 -7.32
CA PRO A 120 3.78 2.60 -8.51
C PRO A 120 3.86 1.82 -9.82
N ASN A 121 4.09 0.50 -9.75
CA ASN A 121 4.17 -0.39 -10.89
C ASN A 121 3.12 -1.50 -10.75
N THR A 122 1.93 -1.27 -11.29
CA THR A 122 0.77 -2.19 -11.24
C THR A 122 1.14 -3.62 -11.65
N LYS A 123 1.93 -3.78 -12.72
CA LYS A 123 2.28 -5.11 -13.25
C LYS A 123 3.24 -5.87 -12.34
N GLN A 124 4.17 -5.18 -11.70
CA GLN A 124 5.07 -5.81 -10.74
C GLN A 124 4.41 -5.98 -9.37
N ALA A 125 3.43 -5.16 -9.01
CA ALA A 125 2.59 -5.40 -7.83
C ALA A 125 1.80 -6.71 -7.96
N GLU A 126 1.21 -6.99 -9.13
CA GLU A 126 0.53 -8.27 -9.41
C GLU A 126 1.48 -9.47 -9.24
N VAL A 127 2.72 -9.36 -9.72
CA VAL A 127 3.76 -10.39 -9.54
C VAL A 127 4.16 -10.53 -8.07
N LEU A 128 4.45 -9.42 -7.39
CA LEU A 128 4.85 -9.38 -5.99
C LEU A 128 3.79 -10.06 -5.11
N TYR A 129 2.54 -9.68 -5.27
CA TYR A 129 1.43 -10.24 -4.49
C TYR A 129 1.19 -11.70 -4.82
N GLY A 130 1.39 -12.11 -6.08
CA GLY A 130 1.41 -13.51 -6.47
C GLY A 130 2.50 -14.31 -5.75
N GLU A 131 3.71 -13.76 -5.61
CA GLU A 131 4.78 -14.41 -4.86
C GLU A 131 4.51 -14.44 -3.34
N VAL A 132 3.85 -13.42 -2.78
CA VAL A 132 3.39 -13.44 -1.38
C VAL A 132 2.34 -14.53 -1.16
N LEU A 133 1.33 -14.66 -2.05
CA LEU A 133 0.34 -15.74 -1.95
C LEU A 133 1.01 -17.12 -2.08
N LYS A 134 1.89 -17.31 -3.07
CA LYS A 134 2.69 -18.54 -3.22
C LYS A 134 3.54 -18.85 -1.98
N ALA A 135 4.13 -17.84 -1.34
CA ALA A 135 4.89 -17.99 -0.12
C ALA A 135 4.04 -18.55 1.03
N ALA A 136 2.75 -18.19 1.11
CA ALA A 136 1.84 -18.78 2.09
C ALA A 136 1.55 -20.26 1.81
N HIS A 137 1.58 -20.68 0.55
CA HIS A 137 1.35 -22.07 0.14
C HIS A 137 2.53 -23.05 0.40
N PHE A 138 3.71 -22.57 0.83
CA PHE A 138 4.90 -23.43 1.03
C PHE A 138 4.79 -24.45 2.18
N GLU A 139 3.82 -24.33 3.09
CA GLU A 139 3.58 -25.27 4.19
C GLU A 139 2.15 -25.84 4.20
N ASP A 140 1.70 -26.51 3.14
CA ASP A 140 0.42 -27.25 3.15
C ASP A 140 -0.83 -26.36 3.42
N TRP A 141 -0.79 -25.11 3.00
CA TRP A 141 -1.91 -24.14 3.07
C TRP A 141 -3.18 -24.63 2.34
N SER A 142 -3.05 -25.59 1.41
CA SER A 142 -4.15 -26.27 0.71
C SER A 142 -4.50 -27.66 1.29
N ASN A 143 -3.55 -28.39 1.87
CA ASN A 143 -3.78 -29.77 2.31
C ASN A 143 -4.62 -29.86 3.60
N ALA A 144 -4.63 -28.79 4.43
CA ALA A 144 -5.57 -28.68 5.54
C ALA A 144 -7.05 -28.60 5.09
N ARG A 145 -7.32 -28.23 3.82
CA ARG A 145 -8.67 -28.24 3.23
C ARG A 145 -9.01 -29.54 2.49
N SER A 146 -8.02 -30.20 1.87
CA SER A 146 -8.27 -31.38 1.00
C SER A 146 -8.26 -32.72 1.72
N ALA A 147 -7.48 -32.91 2.79
CA ALA A 147 -7.43 -34.21 3.51
C ALA A 147 -8.69 -34.52 4.36
N ALA A 148 -9.51 -33.50 4.65
CA ALA A 148 -10.77 -33.64 5.37
C ALA A 148 -11.95 -34.06 4.48
N ALA A 149 -11.89 -33.78 3.18
CA ALA A 149 -12.93 -34.16 2.23
C ALA A 149 -12.95 -35.67 1.95
N ASP A 150 -11.78 -36.32 1.99
CA ASP A 150 -11.64 -37.75 1.68
C ASP A 150 -11.80 -38.69 2.90
N SER A 151 -11.89 -38.15 4.12
CA SER A 151 -11.91 -38.96 5.36
C SER A 151 -13.22 -38.90 6.15
N GLY A 152 -14.21 -38.11 5.72
CA GLY A 152 -15.53 -38.01 6.40
C GLY A 152 -15.47 -37.49 7.84
N ALA A 153 -14.30 -37.03 8.28
CA ALA A 153 -14.09 -36.42 9.59
C ALA A 153 -14.36 -34.92 9.48
N THR A 154 -15.20 -34.38 10.36
CA THR A 154 -15.38 -32.93 10.55
C THR A 154 -14.09 -32.35 11.13
N VAL A 155 -13.08 -32.12 10.29
CA VAL A 155 -11.98 -31.22 10.61
C VAL A 155 -12.58 -29.81 10.66
N GLY A 156 -12.36 -29.10 11.75
CA GLY A 156 -12.93 -27.78 11.99
C GLY A 156 -12.70 -26.87 10.79
N ASN A 157 -13.78 -26.42 10.18
CA ASN A 157 -13.83 -25.60 8.97
C ASN A 157 -13.41 -24.14 9.25
N SER A 158 -12.50 -23.93 10.20
CA SER A 158 -12.13 -22.61 10.71
C SER A 158 -11.19 -21.92 9.72
N PRO A 159 -11.48 -20.66 9.36
CA PRO A 159 -10.62 -19.91 8.44
C PRO A 159 -9.26 -19.64 9.09
N LEU A 160 -8.21 -19.56 8.27
CA LEU A 160 -6.88 -19.17 8.74
C LEU A 160 -6.89 -17.72 9.19
N HIS A 161 -6.16 -17.44 10.26
CA HIS A 161 -6.02 -16.10 10.81
C HIS A 161 -4.69 -15.49 10.35
N VAL A 162 -4.78 -14.46 9.53
CA VAL A 162 -3.63 -13.77 8.92
C VAL A 162 -3.49 -12.37 9.50
N LEU A 163 -2.30 -12.04 9.98
CA LEU A 163 -1.95 -10.66 10.35
C LEU A 163 -1.26 -9.98 9.18
N ASP A 164 -1.85 -8.91 8.66
CA ASP A 164 -1.23 -8.02 7.66
C ASP A 164 -0.69 -6.77 8.38
N LEU A 165 0.60 -6.76 8.68
CA LEU A 165 1.24 -5.73 9.49
C LEU A 165 1.90 -4.70 8.59
N PHE A 166 1.73 -3.42 8.94
CA PHE A 166 2.09 -2.30 8.06
C PHE A 166 1.27 -2.33 6.76
N CYS A 167 -0.01 -2.71 6.86
CA CYS A 167 -0.83 -3.09 5.70
C CYS A 167 -1.11 -1.94 4.72
N GLY A 168 -0.80 -0.69 5.09
CA GLY A 168 -1.12 0.49 4.28
C GLY A 168 -2.61 0.53 3.91
N THR A 169 -2.91 0.53 2.61
CA THR A 169 -4.28 0.51 2.07
C THR A 169 -4.89 -0.90 1.97
N GLY A 170 -4.28 -1.90 2.62
CA GLY A 170 -4.81 -3.25 2.79
C GLY A 170 -4.73 -4.13 1.53
N THR A 171 -3.89 -3.76 0.56
CA THR A 171 -3.87 -4.43 -0.75
C THR A 171 -3.52 -5.92 -0.67
N ILE A 172 -2.51 -6.30 0.13
CA ILE A 172 -2.10 -7.70 0.30
C ILE A 172 -3.17 -8.47 1.09
N GLY A 173 -3.57 -7.98 2.26
CA GLY A 173 -4.57 -8.63 3.11
C GLY A 173 -5.89 -8.92 2.39
N MET A 174 -6.36 -8.03 1.51
CA MET A 174 -7.58 -8.27 0.72
C MET A 174 -7.49 -9.48 -0.22
N PHE A 175 -6.31 -9.75 -0.80
CA PHE A 175 -6.11 -10.96 -1.62
C PHE A 175 -6.16 -12.23 -0.76
N PHE A 176 -5.60 -12.19 0.46
CA PHE A 176 -5.71 -13.31 1.41
C PHE A 176 -7.16 -13.54 1.86
N ALA A 177 -7.90 -12.46 2.14
CA ALA A 177 -9.30 -12.53 2.52
C ALA A 177 -10.16 -13.18 1.42
N GLN A 178 -9.91 -12.86 0.15
CA GLN A 178 -10.58 -13.52 -1.00
C GLN A 178 -10.26 -15.01 -1.14
N GLN A 179 -9.13 -15.49 -0.61
CA GLN A 179 -8.81 -16.93 -0.54
C GLN A 179 -9.47 -17.63 0.67
N GLY A 180 -10.27 -16.89 1.45
CA GLY A 180 -11.04 -17.40 2.60
C GLY A 180 -10.29 -17.33 3.92
N ALA A 181 -9.26 -16.48 4.05
CA ALA A 181 -8.65 -16.16 5.34
C ALA A 181 -9.49 -15.12 6.12
N GLN A 182 -9.41 -15.16 7.45
CA GLN A 182 -9.75 -14.03 8.31
C GLN A 182 -8.50 -13.20 8.50
N VAL A 183 -8.55 -11.94 8.11
CA VAL A 183 -7.38 -11.07 8.05
C VAL A 183 -7.53 -9.93 9.05
N THR A 184 -6.47 -9.62 9.79
CA THR A 184 -6.39 -8.40 10.58
C THR A 184 -5.24 -7.53 10.06
N GLY A 185 -5.58 -6.39 9.45
CA GLY A 185 -4.64 -5.39 8.98
C GLY A 185 -4.33 -4.34 10.04
N ILE A 186 -3.05 -4.07 10.30
CA ILE A 186 -2.60 -3.04 11.24
C ILE A 186 -1.75 -2.00 10.51
N GLU A 187 -2.14 -0.73 10.63
CA GLU A 187 -1.41 0.40 10.04
C GLU A 187 -1.52 1.64 10.95
N LEU A 188 -0.42 2.39 11.06
CA LEU A 188 -0.36 3.58 11.90
C LEU A 188 -1.06 4.78 11.25
N ASN A 189 -1.04 4.84 9.91
CA ASN A 189 -1.65 5.89 9.12
C ASN A 189 -3.17 5.71 9.01
N ARG A 190 -3.90 6.55 9.74
CA ARG A 190 -5.37 6.60 9.72
C ARG A 190 -5.96 6.76 8.32
N HIS A 191 -5.38 7.59 7.45
CA HIS A 191 -5.91 7.78 6.10
C HIS A 191 -5.74 6.54 5.23
N ALA A 192 -4.66 5.78 5.44
CA ALA A 192 -4.45 4.50 4.77
C ALA A 192 -5.51 3.46 5.21
N ILE A 193 -5.80 3.37 6.52
CA ILE A 193 -6.87 2.52 7.06
C ILE A 193 -8.26 2.92 6.55
N GLU A 194 -8.56 4.22 6.48
CA GLU A 194 -9.82 4.71 5.93
C GLU A 194 -9.97 4.34 4.44
N SER A 195 -8.88 4.42 3.67
CA SER A 195 -8.83 3.93 2.27
C SER A 195 -8.97 2.41 2.20
N ALA A 196 -8.31 1.66 3.08
CA ALA A 196 -8.38 0.20 3.16
C ALA A 196 -9.82 -0.28 3.41
N LYS A 197 -10.52 0.33 4.38
CA LYS A 197 -11.93 0.00 4.67
C LYS A 197 -12.84 0.24 3.47
N LYS A 198 -12.71 1.38 2.80
CA LYS A 198 -13.48 1.67 1.57
C LYS A 198 -13.19 0.65 0.46
N ASN A 199 -11.94 0.26 0.30
CA ASN A 199 -11.52 -0.72 -0.70
C ASN A 199 -12.02 -2.13 -0.36
N ALA A 200 -12.02 -2.55 0.90
CA ALA A 200 -12.63 -3.82 1.31
C ALA A 200 -14.14 -3.84 1.03
N THR A 201 -14.87 -2.77 1.40
CA THR A 201 -16.29 -2.63 1.09
C THR A 201 -16.54 -2.68 -0.42
N ARG A 202 -15.72 -1.98 -1.23
CA ARG A 202 -15.82 -1.97 -2.70
C ARG A 202 -15.66 -3.37 -3.31
N ASN A 203 -14.84 -4.22 -2.68
CA ASN A 203 -14.59 -5.58 -3.14
C ASN A 203 -15.48 -6.62 -2.44
N ASN A 204 -16.45 -6.20 -1.63
CA ASN A 204 -17.33 -7.07 -0.84
C ASN A 204 -16.54 -8.06 0.04
N ILE A 205 -15.50 -7.56 0.72
CA ILE A 205 -14.66 -8.36 1.60
C ILE A 205 -15.02 -8.05 3.06
N ASP A 206 -15.70 -8.99 3.70
CA ASP A 206 -16.09 -8.89 5.12
C ASP A 206 -15.12 -9.64 6.05
N SER A 207 -14.29 -10.54 5.53
CA SER A 207 -13.32 -11.33 6.30
C SER A 207 -11.99 -10.60 6.56
N ILE A 208 -12.02 -9.26 6.56
CA ILE A 208 -10.86 -8.43 6.91
C ILE A 208 -11.25 -7.32 7.87
N GLU A 209 -10.54 -7.22 8.99
CA GLU A 209 -10.63 -6.11 9.93
C GLU A 209 -9.39 -5.21 9.83
N PHE A 210 -9.59 -3.90 9.88
CA PHE A 210 -8.50 -2.92 9.84
C PHE A 210 -8.44 -2.09 11.13
N ILE A 211 -7.29 -2.16 11.80
CA ILE A 211 -7.01 -1.48 13.06
C ILE A 211 -5.96 -0.38 12.84
N CYS A 212 -6.31 0.84 13.23
CA CYS A 212 -5.39 1.97 13.18
C CYS A 212 -4.58 2.05 14.48
N GLY A 213 -3.26 1.88 14.41
CA GLY A 213 -2.39 2.08 15.56
C GLY A 213 -1.01 1.42 15.43
N ASP A 214 -0.27 1.43 16.54
CA ASP A 214 1.08 0.87 16.59
C ASP A 214 1.02 -0.66 16.76
N VAL A 215 1.77 -1.38 15.91
CA VAL A 215 1.88 -2.84 15.98
C VAL A 215 2.33 -3.32 17.36
N ARG A 216 3.16 -2.56 18.10
CA ARG A 216 3.64 -2.91 19.44
C ARG A 216 2.53 -2.93 20.49
N GLU A 217 1.53 -2.08 20.31
CA GLU A 217 0.41 -1.91 21.24
C GLU A 217 -0.73 -2.86 20.93
N ILE A 218 -0.99 -3.10 19.64
CA ILE A 218 -2.14 -3.89 19.18
C ILE A 218 -1.86 -5.39 19.20
N LEU A 219 -0.66 -5.79 18.75
CA LEU A 219 -0.31 -7.20 18.53
C LEU A 219 -0.48 -8.12 19.77
N PRO A 220 -0.16 -7.69 21.01
CA PRO A 220 -0.33 -8.53 22.20
C PRO A 220 -1.73 -9.12 22.40
N ASN A 221 -2.76 -8.45 21.89
CA ASN A 221 -4.15 -8.89 22.04
C ASN A 221 -4.62 -9.83 20.91
N LEU A 222 -3.86 -9.96 19.81
CA LEU A 222 -4.29 -10.66 18.59
C LEU A 222 -3.44 -11.88 18.25
N ALA A 223 -2.13 -11.76 18.44
CA ALA A 223 -1.16 -12.74 17.95
C ALA A 223 -1.30 -14.18 18.49
N PRO A 224 -1.82 -14.45 19.71
CA PRO A 224 -1.99 -15.82 20.21
C PRO A 224 -2.89 -16.72 19.35
N GLN A 225 -3.63 -16.16 18.39
CA GLN A 225 -4.58 -16.89 17.55
C GLN A 225 -4.23 -16.86 16.05
N SER A 226 -3.01 -16.44 15.67
CA SER A 226 -2.64 -16.20 14.26
C SER A 226 -1.78 -17.31 13.66
N ASP A 227 -2.10 -17.71 12.43
CA ASP A 227 -1.40 -18.78 11.70
C ASP A 227 -0.25 -18.26 10.84
N LEU A 228 -0.38 -17.03 10.36
CA LEU A 228 0.55 -16.35 9.46
C LEU A 228 0.62 -14.88 9.80
N MET A 229 1.83 -14.32 9.80
CA MET A 229 2.04 -12.88 9.74
C MET A 229 2.71 -12.48 8.42
N ILE A 230 2.25 -11.36 7.88
CA ILE A 230 2.80 -10.68 6.71
C ILE A 230 3.30 -9.33 7.20
N THR A 231 4.50 -8.94 6.80
CA THR A 231 5.05 -7.62 7.11
C THR A 231 5.54 -6.95 5.84
N ASP A 232 5.04 -5.75 5.54
CA ASP A 232 5.54 -4.87 4.47
C ASP A 232 5.97 -3.51 5.06
N PRO A 233 7.06 -3.47 5.85
CA PRO A 233 7.46 -2.29 6.61
C PRO A 233 8.01 -1.17 5.71
N PRO A 234 8.12 0.07 6.24
CA PRO A 234 8.77 1.16 5.53
C PRO A 234 10.24 0.85 5.20
N ARG A 235 10.86 1.67 4.34
CA ARG A 235 12.27 1.56 3.91
C ARG A 235 13.31 1.39 5.01
N ALA A 236 13.00 1.80 6.24
CA ALA A 236 13.87 1.64 7.41
C ALA A 236 13.87 0.21 8.01
N GLY A 237 13.03 -0.68 7.48
CA GLY A 237 12.71 -1.98 8.06
C GLY A 237 11.77 -1.86 9.25
N ILE A 238 11.62 -2.96 9.99
CA ILE A 238 10.88 -2.97 11.25
C ILE A 238 11.74 -2.32 12.34
N ASP A 239 11.16 -1.45 13.15
CA ASP A 239 11.83 -0.95 14.34
C ASP A 239 12.25 -2.12 15.25
N GLU A 240 13.45 -2.08 15.80
CA GLU A 240 14.01 -3.22 16.55
C GLU A 240 13.13 -3.62 17.75
N SER A 241 12.54 -2.65 18.44
CA SER A 241 11.61 -2.92 19.55
C SER A 241 10.32 -3.58 19.07
N ALA A 242 9.81 -3.19 17.90
CA ALA A 242 8.66 -3.82 17.26
C ALA A 242 9.00 -5.23 16.78
N LEU A 243 10.16 -5.45 16.19
CA LEU A 243 10.63 -6.76 15.75
C LEU A 243 10.74 -7.75 16.92
N HIS A 244 11.38 -7.36 18.03
CA HIS A 244 11.42 -8.20 19.21
C HIS A 244 10.04 -8.47 19.81
N THR A 245 9.10 -7.53 19.68
CA THR A 245 7.71 -7.73 20.13
C THR A 245 7.02 -8.78 19.27
N LEU A 246 7.13 -8.68 17.94
CA LEU A 246 6.62 -9.65 16.97
C LEU A 246 7.11 -11.07 17.25
N LEU A 247 8.42 -11.22 17.45
CA LEU A 247 9.06 -12.53 17.63
C LEU A 247 8.65 -13.25 18.92
N LYS A 248 8.17 -12.53 19.96
CA LYS A 248 7.69 -13.14 21.21
C LYS A 248 6.45 -14.01 21.01
N PHE A 249 5.62 -13.70 20.00
CA PHE A 249 4.37 -14.41 19.76
C PHE A 249 4.55 -15.73 19.02
N LYS A 250 5.75 -16.02 18.52
CA LYS A 250 6.09 -17.32 17.92
C LYS A 250 5.10 -17.77 16.84
N ILE A 251 4.60 -16.83 16.03
CA ILE A 251 3.74 -17.13 14.89
C ILE A 251 4.53 -18.01 13.91
N LYS A 252 4.02 -19.21 13.63
CA LYS A 252 4.80 -20.23 12.92
C LYS A 252 5.27 -19.74 11.55
N ASN A 253 4.38 -19.15 10.76
CA ASN A 253 4.67 -18.71 9.40
C ASN A 253 4.84 -17.20 9.33
N TRP A 254 5.87 -16.75 8.62
CA TRP A 254 6.11 -15.32 8.40
C TRP A 254 6.54 -15.04 6.96
N ILE A 255 5.81 -14.14 6.30
CA ILE A 255 6.19 -13.58 5.01
C ILE A 255 6.64 -12.13 5.22
N TYR A 256 7.88 -11.82 4.87
CA TYR A 256 8.44 -10.48 4.94
C TYR A 256 8.61 -9.92 3.51
N VAL A 257 7.90 -8.85 3.20
CA VAL A 257 8.07 -8.06 1.97
C VAL A 257 8.99 -6.87 2.26
N SER A 258 9.98 -6.61 1.42
CA SER A 258 10.92 -5.50 1.66
C SER A 258 11.48 -4.88 0.39
N CYS A 259 11.42 -3.56 0.34
CA CYS A 259 12.05 -2.73 -0.70
C CYS A 259 13.55 -2.45 -0.46
N ASN A 260 14.12 -2.93 0.66
CA ASN A 260 15.48 -2.63 1.08
C ASN A 260 16.21 -3.89 1.60
N PRO A 261 17.07 -4.50 0.76
CA PRO A 261 17.81 -5.71 1.12
C PRO A 261 18.69 -5.57 2.38
N THR A 262 19.21 -4.37 2.67
CA THR A 262 20.09 -4.15 3.82
C THR A 262 19.33 -4.24 5.13
N THR A 263 18.17 -3.59 5.23
CA THR A 263 17.33 -3.66 6.44
C THR A 263 16.65 -5.02 6.55
N LEU A 264 16.29 -5.65 5.42
CA LEU A 264 15.84 -7.04 5.41
C LEU A 264 16.88 -7.97 6.02
N ALA A 265 18.15 -7.91 5.58
CA ALA A 265 19.21 -8.75 6.12
C ALA A 265 19.43 -8.57 7.63
N ARG A 266 19.33 -7.33 8.13
CA ARG A 266 19.38 -7.03 9.57
C ARG A 266 18.23 -7.74 10.31
N ASP A 267 17.00 -7.57 9.84
CA ASP A 267 15.81 -8.09 10.51
C ASP A 267 15.78 -9.62 10.46
N LEU A 268 16.15 -10.23 9.32
CA LEU A 268 16.29 -11.68 9.18
C LEU A 268 17.34 -12.24 10.14
N LYS A 269 18.47 -11.57 10.33
CA LYS A 269 19.49 -12.01 11.31
C LYS A 269 18.90 -12.11 12.72
N ILE A 270 18.10 -11.14 13.13
CA ILE A 270 17.43 -11.14 14.45
C ILE A 270 16.39 -12.26 14.49
N ALA A 271 15.60 -12.44 13.43
CA ALA A 271 14.61 -13.52 13.33
C ALA A 271 15.24 -14.91 13.50
N LEU A 272 16.38 -15.17 12.83
CA LEU A 272 17.12 -16.43 12.95
C LEU A 272 17.57 -16.71 14.38
N GLN A 273 17.98 -15.68 15.14
CA GLN A 273 18.32 -15.81 16.56
C GLN A 273 17.12 -16.18 17.45
N HIS A 274 15.90 -15.94 16.96
CA HIS A 274 14.65 -16.28 17.66
C HIS A 274 14.02 -17.58 17.14
N GLY A 275 14.78 -18.41 16.42
CA GLY A 275 14.35 -19.74 15.99
C GLY A 275 13.61 -19.79 14.66
N TYR A 276 13.56 -18.70 13.89
CA TYR A 276 13.08 -18.78 12.52
C TYR A 276 14.15 -19.38 11.60
N SER A 277 13.71 -20.01 10.52
CA SER A 277 14.55 -20.44 9.41
C SER A 277 14.02 -19.83 8.11
N ILE A 278 14.93 -19.37 7.25
CA ILE A 278 14.58 -18.83 5.94
C ILE A 278 14.33 -20.02 5.00
N LYS A 279 13.14 -20.06 4.37
CA LYS A 279 12.76 -21.09 3.40
C LYS A 279 13.00 -20.66 1.97
N LYS A 280 12.62 -19.42 1.63
CA LYS A 280 12.77 -18.86 0.28
C LYS A 280 13.03 -17.37 0.38
N ILE A 281 13.79 -16.85 -0.57
CA ILE A 281 13.91 -15.42 -0.86
C ILE A 281 13.64 -15.23 -2.35
N GLN A 282 12.67 -14.39 -2.68
CA GLN A 282 12.25 -14.10 -4.05
C GLN A 282 12.32 -12.59 -4.30
N PRO A 283 13.36 -12.11 -5.00
CA PRO A 283 13.40 -10.74 -5.50
C PRO A 283 12.35 -10.51 -6.61
N VAL A 284 11.83 -9.29 -6.69
CA VAL A 284 10.89 -8.79 -7.70
C VAL A 284 11.37 -7.41 -8.16
N ASP A 285 11.48 -7.24 -9.47
CA ASP A 285 11.92 -5.97 -10.09
C ASP A 285 10.76 -4.96 -10.15
N MET A 286 10.34 -4.46 -8.98
CA MET A 286 9.28 -3.43 -8.88
C MET A 286 9.69 -2.10 -9.54
N PHE A 287 10.99 -1.82 -9.60
CA PHE A 287 11.54 -0.55 -10.07
C PHE A 287 12.61 -0.74 -11.16
N PRO A 288 12.22 -1.20 -12.37
CA PRO A 288 13.16 -1.44 -13.45
C PRO A 288 13.99 -0.19 -13.78
N GLN A 289 15.24 -0.41 -14.22
CA GLN A 289 16.22 0.66 -14.51
C GLN A 289 16.68 1.46 -13.27
N THR A 290 16.40 0.97 -12.06
CA THR A 290 16.90 1.54 -10.82
C THR A 290 17.68 0.49 -10.02
N PHE A 291 18.30 0.91 -8.91
CA PHE A 291 18.98 -0.01 -7.98
C PHE A 291 18.03 -0.62 -6.92
N HIS A 292 16.77 -0.19 -6.88
CA HIS A 292 15.80 -0.67 -5.90
C HIS A 292 15.27 -2.05 -6.29
N VAL A 293 15.04 -2.91 -5.29
CA VAL A 293 14.49 -4.26 -5.48
C VAL A 293 13.51 -4.56 -4.37
N GLU A 294 12.34 -5.08 -4.73
CA GLU A 294 11.40 -5.66 -3.76
C GLU A 294 11.77 -7.12 -3.52
N THR A 295 11.63 -7.59 -2.29
CA THR A 295 12.01 -8.95 -1.92
C THR A 295 10.95 -9.58 -1.03
N VAL A 296 10.50 -10.79 -1.38
CA VAL A 296 9.64 -11.62 -0.53
C VAL A 296 10.51 -12.68 0.13
N ALA A 297 10.63 -12.61 1.46
CA ALA A 297 11.29 -13.65 2.26
C ALA A 297 10.23 -14.49 2.99
N THR A 298 10.31 -15.80 2.84
CA THR A 298 9.47 -16.77 3.54
C THR A 298 10.26 -17.35 4.70
N LEU A 299 9.74 -17.24 5.91
CA LEU A 299 10.32 -17.80 7.12
C LEU A 299 9.32 -18.74 7.80
N THR A 300 9.85 -19.75 8.49
CA THR A 300 9.08 -20.59 9.42
C THR A 300 9.81 -20.69 10.76
N LEU A 301 9.06 -20.74 11.85
CA LEU A 301 9.57 -21.04 13.18
C LEU A 301 9.91 -22.53 13.27
N THR A 302 11.14 -22.85 13.67
CA THR A 302 11.66 -24.22 13.88
C THR A 302 11.75 -24.58 15.35
#